data_AF-A0A2N0S5M4-F1
#
_entry.id   AF-A0A2N0S5M4-F1
#
_cell.length_a   1.000
_cell.length_b   1.000
_cell.length_c   1.000
_cell.angle_alpha   90.00
_cell.angle_beta   90.00
_cell.angle_gamma   90.00
#
_symmetry.space_group_name_H-M   'P 1'
#
loop_
_entity.id
_entity.type
_entity.pdbx_description
1 polymer ?
#
loop_
_entity_poly.entity_id
_entity_poly.type
_entity_poly.pdbx_seq_one_letter_code
_entity_poly.pdbx_strand_id
1 'polypeptide(L)'
;MKCWDAKAENRPSAKELYQILKKWEEEYDIKFNGEIYSQMSEYKKIREKKFKNRSNENKSESIKTHPQAIYTSRLLNFKNLPEPVNSSELSSFQVNSVSECLDVQFSESDLNEINQEEENLNDES
;
A
#
# COMPACT_ATOMS: atom_id res chain seq x y z
N MET A 1 9.61 -1.62 14.11
CA MET A 1 10.58 -1.22 13.06
C MET A 1 11.24 0.09 13.47
N LYS A 2 12.59 0.21 13.43
CA LYS A 2 13.30 1.42 13.92
C LYS A 2 13.05 2.69 13.11
N CYS A 3 12.73 2.56 11.83
CA CYS A 3 12.40 3.69 10.96
C CYS A 3 11.06 4.38 11.32
N TRP A 4 10.21 3.73 12.11
CA TRP A 4 8.92 4.23 12.56
C TRP A 4 8.92 4.67 14.02
N ASP A 5 10.11 4.87 14.62
CA ASP A 5 10.16 5.34 15.99
C ASP A 5 9.58 6.75 16.10
N ALA A 6 8.72 6.95 17.10
CA ALA A 6 8.11 8.23 17.42
C ALA A 6 9.17 9.31 17.65
N LYS A 7 10.27 8.95 18.31
CA LYS A 7 11.41 9.84 18.56
C LYS A 7 12.32 9.86 17.35
N ALA A 8 12.61 11.06 16.84
CA ALA A 8 13.46 11.24 15.67
C ALA A 8 14.89 10.74 15.93
N GLU A 9 15.40 10.88 17.17
CA GLU A 9 16.76 10.44 17.53
C GLU A 9 16.94 8.92 17.48
N ASN A 10 15.84 8.17 17.58
CA ASN A 10 15.86 6.71 17.50
C ASN A 10 15.77 6.18 16.07
N ARG A 11 15.45 7.05 15.09
CA ARG A 11 15.35 6.64 13.68
C ARG A 11 16.75 6.50 13.10
N PRO A 12 17.02 5.44 12.31
CA PRO A 12 18.28 5.33 11.60
C PRO A 12 18.43 6.49 10.62
N SER A 13 19.65 7.01 10.53
CA SER A 13 20.02 7.91 9.45
C SER A 13 19.98 7.19 8.09
N ALA A 14 19.91 7.96 7.01
CA ALA A 14 19.97 7.40 5.66
C ALA A 14 21.23 6.54 5.43
N LYS A 15 22.36 6.93 6.03
CA LYS A 15 23.64 6.19 5.94
C LYS A 15 23.56 4.84 6.65
N GLU A 16 23.00 4.80 7.86
CA GLU A 16 22.84 3.56 8.61
C GLU A 16 21.85 2.62 7.94
N LEU A 17 20.74 3.17 7.42
CA LEU A 17 19.76 2.38 6.65
C LEU A 17 20.42 1.75 5.42
N TYR A 18 21.22 2.51 4.67
CA TYR A 18 21.96 1.99 3.53
C TYR A 18 22.90 0.84 3.91
N GLN A 19 23.63 0.96 5.02
CA GLN A 19 24.52 -0.11 5.50
C GLN A 19 23.76 -1.38 5.89
N ILE A 20 22.60 -1.24 6.56
CA ILE A 20 21.73 -2.37 6.90
C ILE A 20 21.25 -3.08 5.63
N LEU A 21 20.74 -2.32 4.66
CA LEU A 21 20.25 -2.87 3.39
C LEU A 21 21.36 -3.57 2.60
N LYS A 22 22.55 -2.96 2.53
CA LYS A 22 23.72 -3.55 1.85
C LYS A 22 24.14 -4.88 2.49
N LYS A 23 24.14 -4.95 3.82
CA LYS A 23 24.44 -6.20 4.53
C LYS A 23 23.40 -7.29 4.23
N TRP A 24 22.12 -6.93 4.19
CA TRP A 24 21.07 -7.87 3.82
C TRP A 24 21.21 -8.36 2.38
N GLU A 25 21.59 -7.49 1.45
CA GLU A 25 21.89 -7.85 0.06
C GLU A 25 23.06 -8.84 -0.03
N GLU A 26 24.16 -8.56 0.70
CA GLU A 26 25.32 -9.46 0.76
C GLU A 26 24.96 -10.83 1.38
N GLU A 27 24.16 -10.87 2.46
CA GLU A 27 23.66 -12.11 3.07
C GLU A 27 22.69 -12.87 2.16
N TYR A 28 21.88 -12.14 1.39
CA TYR A 28 20.94 -12.69 0.42
C TYR A 28 21.66 -13.41 -0.72
N ASP A 29 22.74 -12.82 -1.25
CA ASP A 29 23.54 -13.42 -2.32
C ASP A 29 24.30 -14.69 -1.90
N ILE A 30 24.63 -14.86 -0.61
CA ILE A 30 25.35 -16.03 -0.09
C ILE A 30 24.40 -17.22 0.15
N LYS A 31 23.11 -17.00 0.38
CA LYS A 31 22.12 -18.04 0.75
C LYS A 31 21.35 -18.60 -0.46
N PHE A 32 21.89 -18.42 -1.65
CA PHE A 32 21.15 -18.56 -2.89
C PHE A 32 21.32 -19.93 -3.54
N ASN A 33 20.52 -20.89 -3.06
CA ASN A 33 20.12 -22.11 -3.78
C ASN A 33 18.93 -22.76 -3.04
N GLY A 34 17.89 -21.98 -2.77
CA GLY A 34 16.72 -22.43 -2.01
C GLY A 34 15.41 -22.19 -2.73
N GLU A 35 14.42 -23.02 -2.45
CA GLU A 35 13.06 -23.01 -3.04
C GLU A 35 12.37 -21.64 -2.95
N ILE A 36 12.61 -20.89 -1.87
CA ILE A 36 12.07 -19.53 -1.66
C ILE A 36 12.50 -18.58 -2.79
N TYR A 37 13.75 -18.67 -3.27
CA TYR A 37 14.22 -17.83 -4.36
C TYR A 37 13.51 -18.17 -5.67
N SER A 38 13.37 -19.46 -5.97
CA SER A 38 12.66 -19.93 -7.16
C SER A 38 11.21 -19.42 -7.17
N GLN A 39 10.52 -19.54 -6.03
CA GLN A 39 9.16 -19.00 -5.88
C GLN A 39 9.10 -17.47 -6.06
N MET A 40 10.04 -16.74 -5.47
CA MET A 40 10.14 -15.27 -5.62
C MET A 40 10.39 -14.86 -7.08
N SER A 41 11.27 -15.59 -7.78
CA SER A 41 11.56 -15.35 -9.19
C SER A 41 10.35 -15.62 -10.07
N GLU A 42 9.59 -16.70 -9.82
CA GLU A 42 8.36 -16.98 -10.56
C GLU A 42 7.29 -15.90 -10.31
N TYR A 43 7.11 -15.49 -9.05
CA TYR A 43 6.21 -14.38 -8.72
C TYR A 43 6.59 -13.09 -9.45
N LYS A 44 7.90 -12.76 -9.49
CA LYS A 44 8.40 -11.58 -10.22
C LYS A 44 8.06 -11.63 -11.71
N LYS A 45 8.21 -12.79 -12.36
CA LYS A 45 7.82 -13.00 -13.78
C LYS A 45 6.32 -12.79 -13.99
N ILE A 46 5.48 -13.35 -13.12
CA ILE A 46 4.02 -13.19 -13.18
C ILE A 46 3.65 -11.72 -13.02
N ARG A 47 4.24 -11.05 -12.03
CA ARG A 47 4.05 -9.62 -11.78
C ARG A 47 4.39 -8.80 -13.02
N GLU A 48 5.59 -8.96 -13.58
CA GLU A 48 6.03 -8.23 -14.77
C GLU A 48 5.10 -8.43 -15.98
N LYS A 49 4.63 -9.67 -16.22
CA LYS A 49 3.63 -9.96 -17.26
C LYS A 49 2.32 -9.21 -17.02
N LYS A 50 1.80 -9.23 -15.79
CA LYS A 50 0.57 -8.51 -15.42
C LYS A 50 0.71 -7.00 -15.63
N PHE A 51 1.85 -6.41 -15.27
CA PHE A 51 2.09 -4.98 -15.47
C PHE A 51 2.27 -4.60 -16.95
N LYS A 52 2.92 -5.43 -17.76
CA LYS A 52 3.04 -5.23 -19.22
C LYS A 52 1.69 -5.32 -19.93
N ASN A 53 0.81 -6.23 -19.50
CA ASN A 53 -0.52 -6.34 -20.07
C ASN A 53 -1.39 -5.13 -19.69
N ARG A 54 -1.22 -4.58 -18.48
CA ARG A 54 -1.93 -3.38 -18.01
C ARG A 54 -1.52 -2.10 -18.74
N SER A 55 -0.29 -2.01 -19.27
CA SER A 55 0.15 -0.80 -20.00
C SER A 55 -0.52 -0.58 -21.35
N ASN A 56 -1.22 -1.58 -21.91
CA ASN A 56 -1.95 -1.45 -23.17
C ASN A 56 -3.42 -1.02 -23.03
N GLU A 57 -4.01 -1.08 -21.82
CA GLU A 57 -5.42 -0.72 -21.59
C GLU A 57 -5.63 0.61 -20.88
N ASN A 58 -4.59 1.17 -20.26
CA ASN A 58 -4.72 2.44 -19.53
C ASN A 58 -4.57 3.63 -20.47
N LYS A 59 -5.53 3.81 -21.39
CA LYS A 59 -5.94 5.16 -21.78
C LYS A 59 -6.29 5.82 -20.45
N SER A 60 -5.57 6.85 -20.03
CA SER A 60 -5.75 7.48 -18.72
C SER A 60 -7.23 7.71 -18.46
N GLU A 61 -7.86 6.83 -17.67
CA GLU A 61 -9.18 7.10 -17.16
C GLU A 61 -9.01 8.38 -16.36
N SER A 62 -9.53 9.47 -16.91
CA SER A 62 -9.55 10.75 -16.23
C SER A 62 -10.16 10.48 -14.87
N ILE A 63 -9.38 10.67 -13.80
CA ILE A 63 -9.83 10.43 -12.44
C ILE A 63 -11.16 11.18 -12.27
N LYS A 64 -12.26 10.43 -12.21
CA LYS A 64 -13.60 11.00 -12.04
C LYS A 64 -13.73 11.38 -10.58
N THR A 65 -13.50 12.64 -10.27
CA THR A 65 -13.80 13.17 -8.93
C THR A 65 -15.29 13.48 -8.84
N HIS A 66 -15.91 13.15 -7.70
CA HIS A 66 -17.28 13.55 -7.41
C HIS A 66 -17.40 15.10 -7.55
N PRO A 67 -18.48 15.65 -8.14
CA PRO A 67 -18.59 17.09 -8.41
C PRO A 67 -18.47 17.98 -7.15
N GLN A 68 -18.77 17.42 -5.98
CA GLN A 68 -18.69 18.09 -4.68
C GLN A 68 -17.36 17.83 -3.94
N ALA A 69 -16.44 17.04 -4.50
CA ALA A 69 -15.15 16.77 -3.86
C ALA A 69 -14.19 17.96 -4.01
N ILE A 70 -13.67 18.46 -2.89
CA ILE A 70 -12.73 19.58 -2.86
C ILE A 70 -11.36 19.06 -2.38
N TYR A 71 -10.46 18.82 -3.32
CA TYR A 71 -9.08 18.39 -3.06
C TYR A 71 -8.12 19.57 -3.00
N THR A 72 -8.35 20.48 -2.06
CA THR A 72 -7.42 21.60 -1.81
C THR A 72 -6.52 21.28 -0.62
N SER A 73 -5.26 21.68 -0.71
CA SER A 73 -4.37 21.66 0.46
C SER A 73 -4.93 22.57 1.54
N ARG A 74 -5.04 22.06 2.77
CA ARG A 74 -5.42 22.85 3.94
C ARG A 74 -4.27 22.83 4.94
N LEU A 75 -4.00 23.97 5.56
CA LEU A 75 -3.02 24.06 6.63
C LEU A 75 -3.54 23.30 7.85
N LEU A 76 -2.79 22.28 8.29
CA LEU A 76 -3.10 21.55 9.52
C LEU A 76 -2.65 22.37 10.73
N ASN A 77 -3.53 22.52 11.72
CA ASN A 77 -3.22 23.21 12.98
C ASN A 77 -2.78 22.20 14.04
N PHE A 78 -1.50 22.24 14.43
CA PHE A 78 -0.90 21.26 15.33
C PHE A 78 -0.81 21.68 16.80
N LYS A 79 -1.42 22.81 17.18
CA LYS A 79 -1.24 23.41 18.53
C LYS A 79 -1.56 22.48 19.70
N ASN A 80 -2.43 21.47 19.51
CA ASN A 80 -2.93 20.61 20.59
C ASN A 80 -2.78 19.11 20.27
N LEU A 81 -1.79 18.72 19.45
CA LEU A 81 -1.54 17.29 19.23
C LEU A 81 -0.83 16.66 20.44
N PRO A 82 -1.19 15.42 20.81
CA PRO A 82 -0.43 14.66 21.79
C PRO A 82 0.98 14.37 21.27
N GLU A 83 1.91 14.09 22.18
CA GLU A 83 3.23 13.62 21.79
C GLU A 83 3.13 12.32 20.99
N PRO A 84 3.93 12.14 19.93
CA PRO A 84 3.98 10.90 19.21
C PRO A 84 4.47 9.80 20.16
N VAL A 85 3.71 8.70 20.24
CA VAL A 85 4.05 7.53 21.05
C VAL A 85 4.25 6.32 20.14
N ASN A 86 5.22 5.49 20.48
CA ASN A 86 5.39 4.21 19.80
C ASN A 86 4.23 3.29 20.18
N SER A 87 3.66 2.57 19.21
CA SER A 87 2.70 1.51 19.50
C SER A 87 3.36 0.42 20.35
N SER A 88 2.76 0.11 21.49
CA SER A 88 3.18 -0.98 22.37
C SER A 88 2.85 -2.38 21.82
N GLU A 89 2.04 -2.47 20.76
CA GLU A 89 1.40 -3.72 20.32
C GLU A 89 2.05 -4.42 19.12
N LEU A 90 3.21 -3.98 18.64
CA LEU A 90 3.88 -4.67 17.53
C LEU A 90 4.43 -6.06 17.88
N SER A 91 4.28 -6.55 19.12
CA SER A 91 4.63 -7.92 19.47
C SER A 91 3.54 -8.95 19.13
N SER A 92 2.29 -8.55 18.87
CA SER A 92 1.16 -9.48 18.72
C SER A 92 0.40 -9.42 17.40
N PHE A 93 0.77 -8.54 16.45
CA PHE A 93 0.15 -8.57 15.12
C PHE A 93 0.62 -9.79 14.32
N GLN A 94 -0.09 -10.90 14.51
CA GLN A 94 -0.51 -11.69 13.36
C GLN A 94 -1.13 -10.72 12.35
N VAL A 95 -0.52 -10.62 11.19
CA VAL A 95 -0.93 -9.81 10.03
C VAL A 95 -2.33 -10.21 9.57
N ASN A 96 -3.38 -9.76 10.25
CA ASN A 96 -4.77 -9.77 9.80
C ASN A 96 -5.54 -8.77 10.67
N SER A 97 -6.24 -7.84 10.03
CA SER A 97 -7.08 -6.76 10.59
C SER A 97 -6.41 -5.39 10.66
N VAL A 98 -6.33 -4.75 9.50
CA VAL A 98 -6.31 -3.29 9.40
C VAL A 98 -7.78 -2.86 9.33
N SER A 99 -8.46 -2.72 10.47
CA SER A 99 -9.86 -2.24 10.47
C SER A 99 -10.22 -1.22 11.54
N GLU A 100 -9.25 -0.71 12.32
CA GLU A 100 -9.58 0.17 13.46
C GLU A 100 -9.30 1.66 13.23
N CYS A 101 -9.01 2.08 11.99
CA CYS A 101 -8.72 3.48 11.68
C CYS A 101 -9.51 4.07 10.50
N LEU A 102 -10.65 3.47 10.13
CA LEU A 102 -11.58 4.05 9.17
C LEU A 102 -12.93 4.30 9.85
N ASP A 103 -13.12 5.50 10.39
CA ASP A 103 -14.46 6.04 10.73
C ASP A 103 -15.25 6.41 9.46
N VAL A 104 -15.19 5.56 8.43
CA VAL A 104 -16.05 5.67 7.25
C VAL A 104 -17.03 4.52 7.34
N GLN A 105 -18.24 4.83 7.83
CA GLN A 105 -19.38 3.91 7.74
C GLN A 105 -19.74 3.77 6.26
N PHE A 106 -19.14 2.79 5.58
CA PHE A 106 -19.64 2.35 4.29
C PHE A 106 -20.93 1.56 4.51
N SER A 107 -21.99 1.98 3.84
CA SER A 107 -23.27 1.27 3.83
C SER A 107 -23.28 0.24 2.69
N GLU A 108 -24.02 -0.86 2.85
CA GLU A 108 -24.13 -1.91 1.82
C GLU A 108 -24.64 -1.37 0.47
N SER A 109 -25.34 -0.23 0.46
CA SER A 109 -25.76 0.47 -0.76
C SER A 109 -24.59 0.98 -1.61
N ASP A 110 -23.44 1.28 -1.00
CA ASP A 110 -22.27 1.83 -1.71
C ASP A 110 -21.54 0.77 -2.57
N LEU A 111 -21.83 -0.52 -2.36
CA LEU A 111 -21.21 -1.63 -3.11
C LEU A 111 -22.03 -2.10 -4.31
N ASN A 112 -23.35 -1.86 -4.31
CA ASN A 112 -24.24 -2.33 -5.37
C ASN A 112 -24.23 -1.44 -6.63
N GLU A 113 -23.69 -0.22 -6.53
CA GLU A 113 -23.54 0.70 -7.67
C GLU A 113 -22.42 0.26 -8.63
N ILE A 114 -21.50 -0.61 -8.20
CA ILE A 114 -20.38 -1.10 -9.01
C ILE A 114 -20.81 -2.21 -9.99
N ASN A 115 -21.91 -2.93 -9.71
CA ASN A 115 -22.28 -4.15 -10.44
C ASN A 115 -23.37 -3.97 -11.52
N GLN A 116 -23.86 -2.76 -11.78
CA GLN A 116 -25.02 -2.58 -12.68
C GLN A 116 -24.73 -1.96 -14.06
N GLU A 117 -23.47 -1.66 -14.41
CA GLU A 117 -23.18 -1.08 -15.73
C GLU A 117 -22.75 -2.09 -16.82
N GLU A 118 -22.68 -3.40 -16.55
CA GLU A 118 -22.24 -4.40 -17.55
C GLU A 118 -23.36 -5.17 -18.30
N GLU A 119 -24.65 -5.03 -17.96
CA GLU A 119 -25.70 -5.86 -18.59
C GLU A 119 -26.52 -5.23 -19.72
N ASN A 120 -26.33 -3.96 -20.10
CA ASN A 120 -27.24 -3.31 -21.07
C ASN A 120 -26.60 -2.86 -22.39
N LEU A 121 -25.83 -3.70 -23.08
CA LEU A 121 -25.55 -3.52 -24.51
C LEU A 121 -25.27 -4.87 -25.20
N ASN A 122 -26.25 -5.78 -25.23
CA ASN A 122 -26.32 -6.87 -26.20
C ASN A 122 -27.77 -7.38 -26.29
N ASP A 123 -28.67 -6.59 -26.87
CA ASP A 123 -29.88 -7.11 -27.51
C ASP A 123 -30.48 -6.00 -28.38
N GLU A 124 -30.18 -6.03 -29.67
CA GLU A 124 -31.17 -5.84 -30.75
C GLU A 124 -30.49 -6.19 -32.09
N SER A 125 -31.05 -7.22 -32.73
CA SER A 125 -30.73 -7.69 -34.08
C SER A 125 -31.29 -6.79 -35.16
#